data_AF-A0A504YF46-F1
#
_entry.id   AF-A0A504YF46-F1
#
_cell.length_a   1.000
_cell.length_b   1.000
_cell.length_c   1.000
_cell.angle_alpha   90.00
_cell.angle_beta   90.00
_cell.angle_gamma   90.00
#
_symmetry.space_group_name_H-M   'P 1'
#
loop_
_entity.id
_entity.type
_entity.pdbx_description
1 polymer ?
#
loop_
_entity_poly.entity_id
_entity_poly.type
_entity_poly.pdbx_seq_one_letter_code
_entity_poly.pdbx_strand_id
1 'polypeptide(L)'
;MRWNRLTILLERLVPELEVIKQFHLVVNGSVAKTRQTGTFRTNCIDCLDRTNVVQSMLAWCALEQALVTLGVLDASARSSSASASSTSALAQRWPQFGPRFREVWADNADYCSLQYTGTRALKTDFTRTGKRTFYGMLMDGYNSLIRYYMNNFTDGFRQDAMHLFLGHYLIHDADGTPKPLTGPGGRGRRGSGNADTEWRTQFLPLVFTFAMAMSILCIIVPTAHWTEQVTYVLFWGTASVLSAFAIFAYGEEFVDRPRFCPD
;
A
#
# COMPACT_ATOMS: atom_id res chain seq x y z
N MET A 1 12.30 8.18 -6.57
CA MET A 1 11.45 9.35 -6.95
C MET A 1 12.41 10.44 -7.41
N ARG A 2 12.14 11.15 -8.52
CA ARG A 2 13.06 12.20 -9.03
C ARG A 2 12.67 13.55 -8.43
N TRP A 3 13.40 14.03 -7.43
CA TRP A 3 13.10 15.28 -6.70
C TRP A 3 12.95 16.49 -7.61
N ASN A 4 13.78 16.61 -8.65
CA ASN A 4 13.69 17.71 -9.61
C ASN A 4 12.31 17.83 -10.27
N ARG A 5 11.62 16.71 -10.51
CA ARG A 5 10.25 16.73 -11.08
C ARG A 5 9.20 17.15 -10.07
N LEU A 6 9.42 16.85 -8.79
CA LEU A 6 8.53 17.31 -7.71
C LEU A 6 8.64 18.82 -7.52
N THR A 7 9.85 19.36 -7.58
CA THR A 7 10.07 20.81 -7.52
C THR A 7 9.32 21.52 -8.65
N ILE A 8 9.45 21.06 -9.89
CA ILE A 8 8.74 21.64 -11.05
C ILE A 8 7.21 21.54 -10.88
N LEU A 9 6.70 20.42 -10.37
CA LEU A 9 5.28 20.26 -10.09
C LEU A 9 4.81 21.32 -9.08
N LEU A 10 5.58 21.51 -8.01
CA LEU A 10 5.18 22.41 -6.93
C LEU A 10 5.29 23.88 -7.31
N GLU A 11 6.29 24.26 -8.10
CA GLU A 11 6.36 25.60 -8.70
C GLU A 11 5.08 25.94 -9.48
N ARG A 12 4.42 24.95 -10.08
CA ARG A 12 3.13 25.13 -10.78
C ARG A 12 1.92 25.15 -9.84
N LEU A 13 1.98 24.44 -8.71
CA LEU A 13 0.85 24.31 -7.79
C LEU A 13 0.81 25.40 -6.70
N VAL A 14 1.95 25.98 -6.33
CA VAL A 14 2.03 27.03 -5.29
C VAL A 14 1.18 28.27 -5.63
N PRO A 15 1.14 28.78 -6.88
CA PRO A 15 0.24 29.88 -7.23
C PRO A 15 -1.25 29.54 -7.01
N GLU A 16 -1.66 28.32 -7.36
CA GLU A 16 -3.03 27.84 -7.13
C GLU A 16 -3.36 27.74 -5.63
N LEU A 17 -2.38 27.37 -4.80
CA LEU A 17 -2.54 27.34 -3.34
C LEU A 17 -2.85 28.73 -2.77
N GLU A 18 -2.24 29.79 -3.32
CA GLU A 18 -2.53 31.18 -2.91
C GLU A 18 -3.97 31.59 -3.32
N VAL A 19 -4.45 31.14 -4.48
CA VAL A 19 -5.82 31.41 -4.96
C VAL A 19 -6.87 30.67 -4.14
N ILE A 20 -6.62 29.40 -3.84
CA ILE A 20 -7.50 28.51 -3.06
C ILE A 20 -7.65 29.00 -1.61
N LYS A 21 -6.64 29.71 -1.09
CA LYS A 21 -6.58 30.21 0.29
C LYS A 21 -6.71 29.09 1.33
N GLN A 22 -6.60 29.49 2.59
CA GLN A 22 -6.77 28.59 3.73
C GLN A 22 -7.91 29.08 4.62
N PHE A 23 -8.46 28.18 5.40
CA PHE A 23 -9.46 28.52 6.39
C PHE A 23 -8.78 29.05 7.66
N HIS A 24 -9.01 30.32 8.01
CA HIS A 24 -8.55 30.92 9.26
C HIS A 24 -9.75 31.42 10.07
N LEU A 25 -9.87 30.96 11.31
CA LEU A 25 -10.94 31.32 12.24
C LEU A 25 -10.35 32.02 13.46
N VAL A 26 -10.90 33.17 13.82
CA VAL A 26 -10.58 33.83 15.09
C VAL A 26 -11.55 33.35 16.16
N VAL A 27 -11.06 32.52 17.09
CA VAL A 27 -11.88 31.83 18.10
C VAL A 27 -12.69 32.82 18.95
N ASN A 28 -12.08 33.95 19.33
CA ASN A 28 -12.71 34.93 20.22
C ASN A 28 -13.85 35.75 19.59
N GLY A 29 -14.07 35.66 18.28
CA GLY A 29 -15.18 36.32 17.60
C GLY A 29 -16.06 35.40 16.76
N SER A 30 -15.71 34.11 16.64
CA SER A 30 -16.31 33.16 15.69
C SER A 30 -16.40 33.69 14.24
N VAL A 31 -15.60 34.69 13.89
CA VAL A 31 -15.56 35.27 12.53
C VAL A 31 -14.46 34.58 11.74
N ALA A 32 -14.85 34.00 10.61
CA ALA A 32 -13.90 33.45 9.64
C ALA A 32 -13.18 34.60 8.92
N LYS A 33 -11.86 34.70 9.10
CA LYS A 33 -11.02 35.71 8.43
C LYS A 33 -10.82 35.37 6.97
N THR A 34 -10.64 34.08 6.68
CA THR A 34 -10.50 33.55 5.31
C THR A 34 -11.21 32.20 5.22
N ARG A 35 -11.71 31.88 4.02
CA ARG A 35 -12.30 30.58 3.70
C ARG A 35 -11.48 29.91 2.60
N GLN A 36 -11.29 28.60 2.71
CA GLN A 36 -10.71 27.78 1.66
C GLN A 36 -11.76 27.58 0.55
N THR A 37 -11.42 27.93 -0.68
CA THR A 37 -12.33 27.93 -1.84
C THR A 37 -12.11 26.74 -2.79
N GLY A 38 -11.10 25.92 -2.53
CA GLY A 38 -10.75 24.76 -3.36
C GLY A 38 -9.90 23.72 -2.65
N THR A 39 -9.60 22.62 -3.33
CA THR A 39 -8.84 21.50 -2.78
C THR A 39 -7.96 20.85 -3.84
N PHE A 40 -6.76 20.43 -3.46
CA PHE A 40 -5.92 19.59 -4.31
C PHE A 40 -6.32 18.11 -4.15
N ARG A 41 -6.71 17.48 -5.27
CA ARG A 41 -6.92 16.03 -5.32
C ARG A 41 -5.73 15.37 -5.99
N THR A 42 -5.01 14.55 -5.23
CA THR A 42 -3.87 13.77 -5.74
C THR A 42 -4.30 12.33 -5.96
N ASN A 43 -4.28 11.86 -7.21
CA ASN A 43 -4.46 10.46 -7.54
C ASN A 43 -3.12 9.87 -8.01
N CYS A 44 -2.82 8.63 -7.64
CA CYS A 44 -1.73 7.86 -8.22
C CYS A 44 -2.24 6.45 -8.49
N ILE A 45 -2.06 5.98 -9.72
CA ILE A 45 -2.47 4.64 -10.15
C ILE A 45 -1.69 3.53 -9.43
N ASP A 46 -0.48 3.82 -8.98
CA ASP A 46 0.48 2.79 -8.55
C ASP A 46 0.67 2.71 -7.03
N CYS A 47 0.74 3.84 -6.32
CA CYS A 47 1.04 3.80 -4.89
C CYS A 47 0.64 5.06 -4.09
N LEU A 48 0.17 4.80 -2.87
CA LEU A 48 -0.10 5.78 -1.82
C LEU A 48 1.15 6.59 -1.44
N ASP A 49 2.34 6.00 -1.51
CA ASP A 49 3.58 6.67 -1.12
C ASP A 49 3.82 7.93 -1.96
N ARG A 50 3.48 7.89 -3.26
CA ARG A 50 3.68 9.04 -4.16
C ARG A 50 2.71 10.19 -3.85
N THR A 51 1.46 9.86 -3.55
CA THR A 51 0.46 10.88 -3.18
C THR A 51 0.81 11.52 -1.84
N ASN A 52 1.24 10.72 -0.85
CA ASN A 52 1.61 11.24 0.47
C ASN A 52 2.80 12.20 0.39
N VAL A 53 3.81 11.92 -0.45
CA VAL A 53 4.93 12.84 -0.67
C VAL A 53 4.43 14.19 -1.23
N VAL A 54 3.61 14.18 -2.29
CA VAL A 54 3.08 15.43 -2.86
C VAL A 54 2.20 16.19 -1.86
N GLN A 55 1.34 15.50 -1.12
CA GLN A 55 0.47 16.09 -0.10
C GLN A 55 1.28 16.73 1.05
N SER A 56 2.32 16.04 1.54
CA SER A 56 3.18 16.58 2.60
C SER A 56 3.94 17.84 2.16
N MET A 57 4.37 17.91 0.90
CA MET A 57 5.02 19.09 0.34
C MET A 57 4.04 20.26 0.20
N LEU A 58 2.83 20.02 -0.31
CA LEU A 58 1.78 21.05 -0.38
C LEU A 58 1.39 21.56 1.02
N ALA A 59 1.29 20.66 2.00
CA ALA A 59 0.99 21.01 3.38
C ALA A 59 2.10 21.85 4.02
N TRP A 60 3.36 21.60 3.68
CA TRP A 60 4.48 22.45 4.13
C TRP A 60 4.36 23.87 3.58
N CYS A 61 4.15 24.03 2.27
CA CYS A 61 3.94 25.34 1.65
C CYS A 61 2.72 26.07 2.25
N ALA A 62 1.63 25.34 2.48
CA ALA A 62 0.45 25.89 3.11
C ALA A 62 0.75 26.38 4.53
N LEU A 63 1.47 25.59 5.33
CA LEU A 63 1.85 25.98 6.68
C LEU A 63 2.71 27.25 6.72
N GLU A 64 3.69 27.38 5.83
CA GLU A 64 4.50 28.61 5.75
C GLU A 64 3.65 29.84 5.42
N GLN A 65 2.76 29.73 4.43
CA GLN A 65 1.82 30.81 4.08
C GLN A 65 0.88 31.18 5.24
N ALA A 66 0.44 30.18 6.01
CA ALA A 66 -0.38 30.40 7.21
C ALA A 66 0.39 31.23 8.23
N LEU A 67 1.65 30.88 8.50
CA LEU A 67 2.50 31.55 9.48
C LEU A 67 2.90 32.96 9.05
N VAL A 68 3.11 33.20 7.75
CA VAL A 68 3.28 34.55 7.20
C VAL A 68 2.02 35.39 7.41
N THR A 69 0.83 34.82 7.15
CA THR A 69 -0.46 35.52 7.33
C THR A 69 -0.73 35.86 8.80
N LEU A 70 -0.22 35.05 9.72
CA LEU A 70 -0.29 35.27 11.17
C LEU A 70 0.80 36.23 11.68
N GLY A 71 1.73 36.68 10.83
CA GLY A 71 2.84 37.56 11.21
C GLY A 71 3.93 36.87 12.02
N VAL A 72 3.97 35.53 12.01
CA VAL A 72 4.98 34.73 12.71
C VAL A 72 6.27 34.60 11.89
N LEU A 73 6.15 34.58 10.56
CA LEU A 73 7.26 34.59 9.61
C LEU A 73 7.18 35.86 8.75
N ASP A 74 8.32 36.37 8.31
CA ASP A 74 8.39 37.55 7.44
C ASP A 74 7.78 37.27 6.05
N ALA A 75 7.27 38.30 5.38
CA ALA A 75 6.67 38.12 4.04
C ALA A 75 7.67 37.62 2.97
N SER A 76 8.98 37.83 3.19
CA SER A 76 10.09 37.31 2.39
C SER A 76 10.35 35.81 2.61
N ALA A 77 9.79 35.24 3.67
CA ALA A 77 9.90 33.82 4.02
C ALA A 77 8.98 32.91 3.18
N ARG A 78 8.12 33.47 2.31
CA ARG A 78 7.28 32.69 1.39
C ARG A 78 8.18 31.92 0.42
N SER A 79 8.44 30.66 0.75
CA SER A 79 9.24 29.81 -0.11
C SER A 79 8.40 29.28 -1.26
N SER A 80 8.93 29.40 -2.48
CA SER A 80 8.48 28.65 -3.65
C SER A 80 9.11 27.25 -3.69
N SER A 81 10.07 26.96 -2.80
CA SER A 81 10.75 25.67 -2.71
C SER A 81 10.00 24.72 -1.78
N ALA A 82 9.26 23.81 -2.35
CA ALA A 82 8.36 22.91 -1.63
C ALA A 82 9.01 21.73 -0.90
N SER A 83 10.30 21.83 -0.57
CA SER A 83 10.92 20.88 0.34
C SER A 83 10.91 21.46 1.75
N ALA A 84 10.51 20.64 2.72
CA ALA A 84 10.91 20.77 4.13
C ALA A 84 12.44 20.56 4.28
N SER A 85 13.22 21.20 3.41
CA SER A 85 14.67 21.26 3.47
C SER A 85 15.05 22.22 4.57
N SER A 86 16.25 22.00 5.10
CA SER A 86 16.88 22.79 6.15
C SER A 86 17.05 24.28 5.81
N THR A 87 16.76 24.68 4.57
CA THR A 87 16.90 26.04 4.06
C THR A 87 15.62 26.86 4.12
N SER A 88 14.47 26.23 4.39
CA SER A 88 13.19 26.95 4.55
C SER A 88 13.24 27.91 5.74
N ALA A 89 12.53 29.03 5.66
CA ALA A 89 12.48 30.00 6.76
C ALA A 89 11.91 29.39 8.05
N LEU A 90 10.98 28.44 7.92
CA LEU A 90 10.44 27.68 9.03
C LEU A 90 11.49 26.78 9.68
N ALA A 91 12.33 26.10 8.88
CA ALA A 91 13.43 25.28 9.40
C ALA A 91 14.56 26.14 10.00
N GLN A 92 14.82 27.33 9.49
CA GLN A 92 15.79 28.26 10.08
C GLN A 92 15.30 28.79 11.44
N ARG A 93 14.01 29.15 11.53
CA ARG A 93 13.40 29.63 12.78
C ARG A 93 13.28 28.54 13.83
N TRP A 94 12.88 27.33 13.42
CA TRP A 94 12.76 26.15 14.29
C TRP A 94 13.41 24.92 13.65
N PRO A 95 14.71 24.67 13.93
CA PRO A 95 15.46 23.57 13.33
C PRO A 95 14.85 22.18 13.56
N GLN A 96 14.17 21.97 14.69
CA GLN A 96 13.56 20.69 15.06
C GLN A 96 12.17 20.48 14.45
N PHE A 97 11.55 21.51 13.87
CA PHE A 97 10.18 21.40 13.34
C PHE A 97 10.12 20.54 12.07
N GLY A 98 11.06 20.75 11.13
CA GLY A 98 11.12 19.98 9.88
C GLY A 98 11.19 18.46 10.09
N PRO A 99 12.12 17.95 10.94
CA PRO A 99 12.15 16.53 11.31
C PRO A 99 10.83 16.00 11.89
N ARG A 100 10.21 16.74 12.82
CA ARG A 100 8.92 16.35 13.43
C ARG A 100 7.77 16.34 12.43
N PHE A 101 7.73 17.31 11.52
CA PHE A 101 6.74 17.34 10.45
C PHE A 101 6.86 16.09 9.55
N ARG A 102 8.09 15.72 9.16
CA ARG A 102 8.33 14.51 8.36
C ARG A 102 7.95 13.23 9.10
N GLU A 103 8.14 13.18 10.41
CA GLU A 103 7.72 12.07 11.27
C GLU A 103 6.19 11.90 11.24
N VAL A 104 5.43 12.98 11.47
CA VAL A 104 3.95 12.97 11.41
C VAL A 104 3.44 12.51 10.03
N TRP A 105 4.05 12.99 8.95
CA TRP A 105 3.66 12.59 7.59
C TRP A 105 4.08 11.18 7.21
N ALA A 106 5.13 10.64 7.83
CA ALA A 106 5.49 9.23 7.69
C ALA A 106 4.49 8.33 8.43
N ASP A 107 4.06 8.72 9.62
CA ASP A 107 3.06 7.98 10.38
C ASP A 107 1.69 8.02 9.70
N ASN A 108 1.30 9.18 9.14
CA ASN A 108 0.09 9.30 8.31
C ASN A 108 0.12 8.32 7.12
N ALA A 109 1.25 8.21 6.43
CA ALA A 109 1.42 7.23 5.36
C ALA A 109 1.27 5.79 5.87
N ASP A 110 1.86 5.47 7.01
CA ASP A 110 1.77 4.14 7.63
C ASP A 110 0.31 3.76 7.94
N TYR A 111 -0.46 4.66 8.55
CA TYR A 111 -1.87 4.41 8.88
C TYR A 111 -2.76 4.29 7.64
N CYS A 112 -2.60 5.18 6.67
CA CYS A 112 -3.32 5.08 5.40
C CYS A 112 -2.97 3.79 4.64
N SER A 113 -1.70 3.36 4.68
CA SER A 113 -1.26 2.11 4.06
C SER A 113 -1.85 0.88 4.77
N LEU A 114 -1.93 0.89 6.10
CA LEU A 114 -2.58 -0.18 6.86
C LEU A 114 -4.04 -0.33 6.45
N GLN A 115 -4.75 0.78 6.27
CA GLN A 115 -6.13 0.78 5.79
C GLN A 115 -6.27 0.41 4.31
N TYR A 116 -5.23 0.57 3.48
CA TYR A 116 -5.33 0.26 2.05
C TYR A 116 -4.85 -1.15 1.70
N THR A 117 -3.79 -1.66 2.35
CA THR A 117 -3.18 -2.95 2.01
C THR A 117 -2.93 -3.87 3.20
N GLY A 118 -3.35 -3.49 4.41
CA GLY A 118 -3.10 -4.26 5.63
C GLY A 118 -1.64 -4.22 6.10
N THR A 119 -0.78 -3.42 5.47
CA THR A 119 0.66 -3.31 5.79
C THR A 119 1.09 -1.86 5.94
N ARG A 120 2.17 -1.63 6.67
CA ARG A 120 2.81 -0.30 6.76
C ARG A 120 3.28 0.19 5.39
N ALA A 121 3.46 1.50 5.26
CA ALA A 121 3.84 2.10 4.00
C ALA A 121 5.24 1.64 3.58
N LEU A 122 5.45 1.54 2.27
CA LEU A 122 6.79 1.30 1.75
C LEU A 122 7.55 2.63 1.75
N LYS A 123 8.89 2.56 1.86
CA LYS A 123 9.76 3.75 1.77
C LYS A 123 9.50 4.80 2.84
N THR A 124 9.01 4.41 4.01
CA THR A 124 8.86 5.30 5.17
C THR A 124 10.19 5.92 5.59
N ASP A 125 11.29 5.19 5.43
CA ASP A 125 12.65 5.68 5.69
C ASP A 125 13.03 6.85 4.77
N PHE A 126 12.59 6.81 3.51
CA PHE A 126 12.78 7.88 2.54
C PHE A 126 12.02 9.16 2.94
N THR A 127 10.80 9.03 3.46
CA THR A 127 10.03 10.17 3.99
C THR A 127 10.64 10.73 5.28
N ARG A 128 11.06 9.86 6.21
CA ARG A 128 11.63 10.28 7.51
C ARG A 128 12.99 10.96 7.37
N THR A 129 13.88 10.37 6.57
CA THR A 129 15.30 10.78 6.53
C THR A 129 15.75 11.42 5.23
N GLY A 130 14.93 11.35 4.16
CA GLY A 130 15.31 11.81 2.82
C GLY A 130 16.35 10.92 2.12
N LYS A 131 16.86 9.87 2.78
CA LYS A 131 17.83 8.91 2.25
C LYS A 131 17.30 7.49 2.40
N ARG A 132 17.83 6.58 1.58
CA ARG A 132 17.48 5.15 1.62
C ARG A 132 18.44 4.42 2.55
N THR A 133 17.91 3.62 3.48
CA THR A 133 18.69 2.81 4.42
C THR A 133 18.64 1.33 4.07
N PHE A 134 19.68 0.56 4.39
CA PHE A 134 19.70 -0.89 4.13
C PHE A 134 18.60 -1.62 4.91
N TYR A 135 18.45 -1.28 6.19
CA TYR A 135 17.36 -1.81 7.02
C TYR A 135 15.98 -1.46 6.46
N GLY A 136 15.79 -0.23 5.98
CA GLY A 136 14.55 0.18 5.30
C GLY A 136 14.26 -0.61 4.02
N MET A 137 15.30 -0.99 3.26
CA MET A 137 15.14 -1.86 2.08
C MET A 137 14.69 -3.28 2.46
N LEU A 138 15.24 -3.86 3.52
CA LEU A 138 14.82 -5.18 4.01
C LEU A 138 13.36 -5.17 4.51
N MET A 139 13.00 -4.18 5.32
CA MET A 139 11.64 -4.03 5.82
C MET A 139 10.63 -3.80 4.68
N ASP A 140 11.01 -3.06 3.65
CA ASP A 140 10.17 -2.90 2.46
C ASP A 140 9.99 -4.22 1.69
N GLY A 141 11.03 -5.06 1.62
CA GLY A 141 10.92 -6.40 1.04
C GLY A 141 9.92 -7.26 1.80
N TYR A 142 10.04 -7.30 3.14
CA TYR A 142 9.10 -8.01 4.01
C TYR A 142 7.66 -7.50 3.87
N ASN A 143 7.45 -6.18 3.92
CA ASN A 143 6.14 -5.58 3.73
C ASN A 143 5.57 -5.86 2.33
N SER A 144 6.42 -5.92 1.31
CA SER A 144 5.99 -6.25 -0.06
C SER A 144 5.51 -7.69 -0.18
N LEU A 145 6.18 -8.64 0.50
CA LEU A 145 5.74 -10.05 0.56
C LEU A 145 4.39 -10.19 1.28
N ILE A 146 4.22 -9.53 2.43
CA ILE A 146 2.92 -9.53 3.12
C ILE A 146 1.86 -8.88 2.25
N ARG A 147 2.16 -7.74 1.63
CA ARG A 147 1.21 -7.05 0.74
C ARG A 147 0.81 -7.94 -0.43
N TYR A 148 1.75 -8.65 -1.04
CA TYR A 148 1.45 -9.63 -2.09
C TYR A 148 0.51 -10.72 -1.58
N TYR A 149 0.75 -11.26 -0.40
CA TYR A 149 -0.14 -12.25 0.21
C TYR A 149 -1.53 -11.68 0.50
N MET A 150 -1.62 -10.54 1.19
CA MET A 150 -2.89 -9.93 1.55
C MET A 150 -3.72 -9.56 0.32
N ASN A 151 -3.08 -8.96 -0.69
CA ASN A 151 -3.74 -8.52 -1.92
C ASN A 151 -4.29 -9.71 -2.74
N ASN A 152 -3.60 -10.84 -2.74
CA ASN A 152 -4.05 -12.01 -3.51
C ASN A 152 -5.00 -12.92 -2.73
N PHE A 153 -4.86 -13.05 -1.40
CA PHE A 153 -5.58 -14.09 -0.65
C PHE A 153 -6.63 -13.58 0.32
N THR A 154 -6.70 -12.27 0.58
CA THR A 154 -7.63 -11.69 1.56
C THR A 154 -8.40 -10.48 1.05
N ASP A 155 -8.01 -9.92 -0.10
CA ASP A 155 -8.52 -8.64 -0.58
C ASP A 155 -9.99 -8.71 -1.03
N GLY A 156 -10.42 -9.83 -1.62
CA GLY A 156 -11.82 -10.03 -2.01
C GLY A 156 -12.80 -9.76 -0.84
N PHE A 157 -12.44 -10.15 0.39
CA PHE A 157 -13.29 -9.96 1.56
C PHE A 157 -13.42 -8.50 1.90
N ARG A 158 -12.26 -7.84 1.82
CA ARG A 158 -12.07 -6.45 2.15
C ARG A 158 -12.89 -5.58 1.22
N GLN A 159 -12.82 -5.88 -0.07
CA GLN A 159 -13.65 -5.25 -1.09
C GLN A 159 -15.13 -5.52 -0.85
N ASP A 160 -15.54 -6.78 -0.64
CA ASP A 160 -16.93 -7.10 -0.34
C ASP A 160 -17.47 -6.34 0.89
N ALA A 161 -16.68 -6.22 1.96
CA ALA A 161 -17.04 -5.46 3.15
C ALA A 161 -17.19 -3.95 2.87
N MET A 162 -16.28 -3.37 2.08
CA MET A 162 -16.36 -1.97 1.65
C MET A 162 -17.59 -1.72 0.78
N HIS A 163 -17.85 -2.60 -0.18
CA HIS A 163 -19.02 -2.54 -1.06
C HIS A 163 -20.33 -2.66 -0.30
N LEU A 164 -20.39 -3.59 0.68
CA LEU A 164 -21.53 -3.73 1.57
C LEU A 164 -21.78 -2.46 2.39
N PHE A 165 -20.72 -1.90 2.99
CA PHE A 165 -20.81 -0.67 3.79
C PHE A 165 -21.29 0.54 2.97
N LEU A 166 -20.83 0.66 1.73
CA LEU A 166 -21.23 1.75 0.83
C LEU A 166 -22.59 1.51 0.14
N GLY A 167 -23.20 0.33 0.31
CA GLY A 167 -24.44 -0.04 -0.36
C GLY A 167 -24.29 -0.39 -1.85
N HIS A 168 -23.07 -0.65 -2.33
CA HIS A 168 -22.75 -1.01 -3.71
C HIS A 168 -22.56 -2.52 -3.86
N TYR A 169 -23.60 -3.32 -3.61
CA TYR A 169 -23.52 -4.78 -3.64
C TYR A 169 -24.65 -5.45 -4.43
N LEU A 170 -24.34 -6.54 -5.11
CA LEU A 170 -25.30 -7.40 -5.82
C LEU A 170 -25.41 -8.76 -5.11
N ILE A 171 -26.59 -9.07 -4.57
CA ILE A 171 -26.84 -10.35 -3.88
C ILE A 171 -27.14 -11.48 -4.87
N HIS A 172 -27.57 -11.17 -6.09
CA HIS A 172 -27.95 -12.18 -7.09
C HIS A 172 -26.96 -12.16 -8.27
N ASP A 173 -26.70 -13.33 -8.83
CA ASP A 173 -26.04 -13.47 -10.13
C ASP A 173 -26.98 -13.02 -11.26
N ALA A 174 -26.45 -12.92 -12.49
CA ALA A 174 -27.22 -12.56 -13.67
C ALA A 174 -28.43 -13.50 -13.92
N ASP A 175 -28.31 -14.76 -13.47
CA ASP A 175 -29.34 -15.80 -13.59
C ASP A 175 -30.38 -15.76 -12.44
N GLY A 176 -30.26 -14.81 -11.51
CA GLY A 176 -31.18 -14.65 -10.37
C GLY A 176 -30.89 -15.57 -9.19
N THR A 177 -29.80 -16.35 -9.22
CA THR A 177 -29.35 -17.17 -8.08
C THR A 177 -28.74 -16.31 -6.99
N PRO A 178 -29.08 -16.50 -5.70
CA PRO A 178 -28.47 -15.75 -4.61
C PRO A 178 -27.02 -16.19 -4.39
N LYS A 179 -26.10 -15.22 -4.30
CA LYS A 179 -24.69 -15.42 -4.01
C LYS A 179 -24.51 -15.94 -2.57
N PRO A 180 -23.70 -16.99 -2.35
CA PRO A 180 -23.55 -17.60 -1.02
C PRO A 180 -22.86 -16.67 -0.01
N LEU A 181 -23.48 -16.52 1.16
CA LEU A 181 -23.06 -15.64 2.27
C LEU A 181 -21.95 -16.21 3.18
N THR A 182 -21.43 -17.41 2.91
CA THR A 182 -20.46 -18.07 3.80
C THR A 182 -19.18 -17.25 3.98
N GLY A 183 -18.80 -17.01 5.24
CA GLY A 183 -17.70 -16.15 5.65
C GLY A 183 -16.28 -16.65 5.34
N PRO A 184 -15.23 -15.96 5.83
CA PRO A 184 -13.81 -16.12 5.44
C PRO A 184 -13.21 -17.54 5.57
N GLY A 185 -13.82 -18.42 6.36
CA GLY A 185 -13.39 -19.82 6.56
C GLY A 185 -14.41 -20.87 6.14
N GLY A 186 -15.51 -20.47 5.49
CA GLY A 186 -16.50 -21.42 4.96
C GLY A 186 -15.97 -22.12 3.71
N ARG A 187 -16.19 -23.44 3.61
CA ARG A 187 -16.10 -24.17 2.33
C ARG A 187 -16.95 -23.41 1.31
N GLY A 188 -16.32 -22.77 0.33
CA GLY A 188 -17.02 -22.05 -0.73
C GLY A 188 -16.82 -20.55 -0.79
N ARG A 189 -15.74 -19.96 -0.22
CA ARG A 189 -15.31 -18.57 -0.50
C ARG A 189 -14.45 -18.40 -1.77
N ARG A 190 -13.65 -19.42 -2.11
CA ARG A 190 -13.07 -19.57 -3.46
C ARG A 190 -14.15 -20.18 -4.35
N GLY A 191 -14.31 -19.64 -5.56
CA GLY A 191 -15.49 -19.80 -6.41
C GLY A 191 -16.11 -21.20 -6.47
N SER A 192 -17.42 -21.23 -6.22
CA SER A 192 -18.37 -22.27 -6.59
C SER A 192 -18.54 -22.30 -8.11
N GLY A 193 -18.48 -23.49 -8.72
CA GLY A 193 -18.92 -23.74 -10.10
C GLY A 193 -18.35 -25.01 -10.72
N ASN A 194 -17.04 -25.27 -10.56
CA ASN A 194 -16.37 -26.41 -11.17
C ASN A 194 -15.53 -27.16 -10.15
N ALA A 195 -15.78 -28.47 -9.99
CA ALA A 195 -14.94 -29.38 -9.22
C ALA A 195 -13.46 -29.30 -9.64
N ASP A 196 -13.21 -28.94 -10.90
CA ASP A 196 -11.87 -28.75 -11.48
C ASP A 196 -11.03 -27.65 -10.81
N THR A 197 -11.67 -26.56 -10.35
CA THR A 197 -10.96 -25.44 -9.70
C THR A 197 -10.70 -25.74 -8.22
N GLU A 198 -11.60 -26.47 -7.56
CA GLU A 198 -11.44 -26.84 -6.15
C GLU A 198 -10.26 -27.79 -5.94
N TRP A 199 -10.08 -28.79 -6.81
CA TRP A 199 -8.96 -29.71 -6.64
C TRP A 199 -7.61 -29.02 -6.89
N ARG A 200 -7.53 -28.11 -7.87
CA ARG A 200 -6.31 -27.34 -8.16
C ARG A 200 -5.94 -26.45 -6.97
N THR A 201 -6.89 -25.68 -6.47
CA THR A 201 -6.63 -24.67 -5.43
C THR A 201 -6.38 -25.26 -4.04
N GLN A 202 -6.88 -26.47 -3.77
CA GLN A 202 -6.69 -27.17 -2.48
C GLN A 202 -5.55 -28.19 -2.51
N PHE A 203 -5.47 -29.04 -3.55
CA PHE A 203 -4.49 -30.13 -3.58
C PHE A 203 -3.13 -29.71 -4.14
N LEU A 204 -3.03 -28.82 -5.13
CA LEU A 204 -1.72 -28.44 -5.68
C LEU A 204 -0.76 -27.85 -4.63
N PRO A 205 -1.20 -26.93 -3.73
CA PRO A 205 -0.32 -26.45 -2.66
C PRO A 205 0.10 -27.54 -1.68
N LEU A 206 -0.79 -28.50 -1.38
CA LEU A 206 -0.48 -29.64 -0.50
C LEU A 206 0.55 -30.58 -1.15
N VAL A 207 0.38 -30.89 -2.44
CA VAL A 207 1.35 -31.69 -3.20
C VAL A 207 2.70 -30.99 -3.28
N PHE A 208 2.71 -29.69 -3.57
CA PHE A 208 3.95 -28.89 -3.62
C PHE A 208 4.67 -28.88 -2.27
N THR A 209 3.97 -28.58 -1.18
CA THR A 209 4.57 -28.53 0.17
C THR A 209 5.09 -29.89 0.62
N PHE A 210 4.34 -30.96 0.35
CA PHE A 210 4.76 -32.32 0.63
C PHE A 210 5.99 -32.73 -0.19
N ALA A 211 5.98 -32.49 -1.51
CA ALA A 211 7.10 -32.81 -2.39
C ALA A 211 8.38 -32.02 -2.01
N MET A 212 8.23 -30.75 -1.65
CA MET A 212 9.35 -29.92 -1.20
C MET A 212 9.93 -30.43 0.12
N ALA A 213 9.07 -30.76 1.09
CA ALA A 213 9.51 -31.32 2.37
C ALA A 213 10.24 -32.65 2.17
N MET A 214 9.72 -33.53 1.33
CA MET A 214 10.35 -34.80 0.98
C MET A 214 11.69 -34.59 0.27
N SER A 215 11.78 -33.64 -0.67
CA SER A 215 13.03 -33.31 -1.36
C SER A 215 14.11 -32.84 -0.38
N ILE A 216 13.75 -32.00 0.60
CA ILE A 216 14.67 -31.53 1.64
C ILE A 216 15.08 -32.69 2.56
N LEU A 217 14.14 -33.53 2.96
CA LEU A 217 14.41 -34.68 3.83
C LEU A 217 15.38 -35.67 3.17
N CYS A 218 15.23 -35.95 1.87
CA CYS A 218 16.15 -36.80 1.11
C CYS A 218 17.57 -36.22 0.98
N ILE A 219 17.72 -34.89 1.08
CA ILE A 219 19.04 -34.24 1.13
C ILE A 219 19.66 -34.37 2.53
N ILE A 220 18.85 -34.21 3.58
CA ILE A 220 19.31 -34.24 4.97
C ILE A 220 19.60 -35.67 5.45
N VAL A 221 18.79 -36.66 5.04
CA VAL A 221 18.89 -38.06 5.47
C VAL A 221 19.46 -38.91 4.32
N PRO A 222 20.79 -39.14 4.28
CA PRO A 222 21.41 -39.93 3.23
C PRO A 222 21.08 -41.42 3.36
N THR A 223 20.89 -42.08 2.20
CA THR A 223 20.69 -43.53 2.10
C THR A 223 22.04 -44.25 1.96
N ALA A 224 22.06 -45.56 2.23
CA ALA A 224 23.29 -46.36 2.11
C ALA A 224 23.87 -46.37 0.69
N HIS A 225 23.01 -46.26 -0.33
CA HIS A 225 23.40 -46.19 -1.73
C HIS A 225 23.18 -44.79 -2.29
N TRP A 226 24.21 -44.22 -2.91
CA TRP A 226 24.17 -42.87 -3.50
C TRP A 226 23.19 -42.77 -4.68
N THR A 227 23.01 -43.86 -5.44
CA THR A 227 22.07 -43.93 -6.57
C THR A 227 20.61 -43.78 -6.11
N GLU A 228 20.26 -44.39 -4.97
CA GLU A 228 18.93 -44.29 -4.37
C GLU A 228 18.66 -42.85 -3.91
N GLN A 229 19.64 -42.23 -3.25
CA GLN A 229 19.54 -40.84 -2.79
C GLN A 229 19.30 -39.89 -3.96
N VAL A 230 20.08 -40.02 -5.04
CA VAL A 230 19.93 -39.21 -6.25
C VAL A 230 18.55 -39.42 -6.87
N THR A 231 18.06 -40.65 -6.92
CA THR A 231 16.75 -40.98 -7.51
C THR A 231 15.61 -40.34 -6.72
N TYR A 232 15.63 -40.40 -5.39
CA TYR A 232 14.60 -39.77 -4.55
C TYR A 232 14.61 -38.25 -4.65
N VAL A 233 15.80 -37.63 -4.63
CA VAL A 233 15.93 -36.17 -4.78
C VAL A 233 15.45 -35.72 -6.15
N LEU A 234 15.79 -36.44 -7.22
CA LEU A 234 15.30 -36.12 -8.57
C LEU A 234 13.78 -36.28 -8.67
N PHE A 235 13.21 -37.34 -8.10
CA PHE A 235 11.77 -37.58 -8.12
C PHE A 235 11.00 -36.46 -7.39
N TRP A 236 11.33 -36.19 -6.12
CA TRP A 236 10.65 -35.17 -5.32
C TRP A 236 10.96 -33.75 -5.79
N GLY A 237 12.18 -33.50 -6.27
CA GLY A 237 12.58 -32.23 -6.88
C GLY A 237 11.78 -31.95 -8.15
N THR A 238 11.65 -32.93 -9.05
CA THR A 238 10.84 -32.78 -10.27
C THR A 238 9.37 -32.57 -9.95
N ALA A 239 8.82 -33.33 -9.00
CA ALA A 239 7.44 -33.15 -8.54
C ALA A 239 7.20 -31.74 -7.96
N SER A 240 8.17 -31.19 -7.21
CA SER A 240 8.12 -29.83 -6.67
C SER A 240 8.16 -28.76 -7.76
N VAL A 241 9.00 -28.93 -8.78
CA VAL A 241 9.09 -28.00 -9.91
C VAL A 241 7.83 -28.02 -10.76
N LEU A 242 7.29 -29.20 -11.07
CA LEU A 242 6.06 -29.33 -11.87
C LEU A 242 4.84 -28.77 -11.13
N SER A 243 4.72 -29.03 -9.83
CA SER A 243 3.64 -28.47 -9.01
C SER A 243 3.77 -26.95 -8.87
N ALA A 244 4.97 -26.39 -8.71
CA ALA A 244 5.20 -24.95 -8.73
C ALA A 244 4.79 -24.34 -10.09
N PHE A 245 5.20 -24.94 -11.20
CA PHE A 245 4.83 -24.47 -12.54
C PHE A 245 3.31 -24.47 -12.73
N ALA A 246 2.62 -25.53 -12.28
CA ALA A 246 1.16 -25.59 -12.31
C ALA A 246 0.52 -24.47 -11.46
N ILE A 247 1.01 -24.24 -10.23
CA ILE A 247 0.52 -23.15 -9.38
C ILE A 247 0.69 -21.78 -10.06
N PHE A 248 1.83 -21.53 -10.71
CA PHE A 248 2.05 -20.28 -11.45
C PHE A 248 1.14 -20.17 -12.69
N ALA A 249 0.95 -21.25 -13.44
CA ALA A 249 0.10 -21.27 -14.63
C ALA A 249 -1.38 -21.00 -14.29
N TYR A 250 -1.86 -21.52 -13.16
CA TYR A 250 -3.23 -21.33 -12.67
C TYR A 250 -3.33 -20.26 -11.57
N GLY A 251 -2.35 -19.35 -11.47
CA GLY A 251 -2.22 -18.39 -10.36
C GLY A 251 -3.49 -17.58 -10.08
N GLU A 252 -4.21 -17.19 -11.12
CA GLU A 252 -5.49 -16.46 -11.04
C GLU A 252 -6.58 -17.21 -10.26
N GLU A 253 -6.60 -18.54 -10.30
CA GLU A 253 -7.58 -19.38 -9.58
C GLU A 253 -7.35 -19.34 -8.06
N PHE A 254 -6.13 -19.00 -7.62
CA PHE A 254 -5.78 -18.90 -6.21
C PHE A 254 -6.14 -17.54 -5.59
N VAL A 255 -6.49 -16.55 -6.42
CA VAL A 255 -6.80 -15.19 -5.99
C VAL A 255 -8.20 -15.12 -5.36
N ASP A 256 -8.29 -14.47 -4.21
CA ASP A 256 -9.53 -14.14 -3.51
C ASP A 256 -10.21 -12.93 -4.17
N ARG A 257 -11.14 -13.19 -5.09
CA ARG A 257 -11.89 -12.15 -5.82
C ARG A 257 -13.11 -11.66 -5.04
N PRO A 258 -13.50 -10.37 -5.18
CA PRO A 258 -14.76 -9.87 -4.62
C PRO A 258 -15.95 -10.59 -5.26
N ARG A 259 -17.00 -10.80 -4.48
CA ARG A 259 -18.21 -11.51 -4.90
C ARG A 259 -19.37 -10.60 -5.19
N PHE A 260 -19.54 -9.56 -4.37
CA PHE A 260 -20.74 -8.75 -4.40
C PHE A 260 -20.55 -7.45 -5.20
N CYS A 261 -19.37 -7.24 -5.77
CA CYS A 261 -19.09 -6.07 -6.60
C CYS A 261 -19.92 -6.12 -7.91
N PRO A 262 -20.54 -5.01 -8.34
CA PRO A 262 -21.06 -4.89 -9.69
C PRO A 262 -19.90 -4.86 -10.70
N ASP A 263 -20.03 -5.61 -11.79
CA ASP A 263 -19.08 -5.60 -12.93
C ASP A 263 -19.04 -4.25 -13.64
#